data_AF-A0A7R9DWT3-F1
#
_entry.id   AF-A0A7R9DWT3-F1
#
_cell.length_a   1.000
_cell.length_b   1.000
_cell.length_c   1.000
_cell.angle_alpha   90.00
_cell.angle_beta   90.00
_cell.angle_gamma   90.00
#
_symmetry.space_group_name_H-M   'P 1'
#
loop_
_entity.id
_entity.type
_entity.pdbx_description
1 polymer ?
#
loop_
_entity_poly.entity_id
_entity_poly.type
_entity_poly.pdbx_seq_one_letter_code
_entity_poly.pdbx_strand_id
1 'polypeptide(L)'
;DEHTLYMNMLINFRAESMVLALGTLLKYLDKAWVTLSLQNTRTSAPVLVISTVSLADIVTVDAETYEALQIFSQRMHPSSFKMWTPGSSREGLSIYGLFNRCKSQLGGKFMK
;
A
#
# COMPACT_ATOMS: atom_id res chain seq x y z
N ASP A 1 -0.11 -13.01 -30.42
CA ASP A 1 1.30 -12.59 -30.20
C ASP A 1 1.47 -11.22 -29.57
N GLU A 2 0.69 -10.20 -29.95
CA GLU A 2 0.88 -8.83 -29.40
C GLU A 2 0.50 -8.70 -27.92
N HIS A 3 -0.58 -9.34 -27.47
CA HIS A 3 -0.98 -9.32 -26.06
C HIS A 3 0.03 -10.00 -25.14
N THR A 4 0.64 -11.10 -25.57
CA THR A 4 1.67 -11.81 -24.82
C THR A 4 2.96 -11.00 -24.78
N LEU A 5 3.32 -10.31 -25.86
CA LEU A 5 4.45 -9.39 -25.89
C LEU A 5 4.25 -8.21 -24.92
N TYR A 6 3.06 -7.59 -24.94
CA TYR A 6 2.72 -6.49 -24.02
C TYR A 6 2.79 -6.93 -22.55
N MET A 7 2.27 -8.12 -22.23
CA MET A 7 2.37 -8.66 -20.87
C MET A 7 3.82 -8.92 -20.47
N ASN A 8 4.67 -9.42 -21.37
CA ASN A 8 6.09 -9.63 -21.12
C ASN A 8 6.86 -8.31 -20.89
N MET A 9 6.39 -7.19 -21.45
CA MET A 9 6.96 -5.87 -21.16
C MET A 9 6.61 -5.36 -19.76
N LEU A 10 5.41 -5.69 -19.26
CA LEU A 10 4.94 -5.24 -17.94
C LEU A 10 5.42 -6.12 -16.80
N ILE A 11 5.51 -7.43 -17.04
CA ILE A 11 5.78 -8.44 -16.01
C ILE A 11 6.90 -9.36 -16.50
N ASN A 12 7.90 -9.56 -15.66
CA ASN A 12 8.94 -10.54 -15.93
C ASN A 12 8.42 -11.97 -15.64
N PHE A 13 7.95 -12.67 -16.67
CA PHE A 13 7.45 -14.04 -16.53
C PHE A 13 8.50 -15.07 -16.10
N ARG A 14 9.80 -14.72 -16.15
CA ARG A 14 10.87 -15.58 -15.64
C ARG A 14 10.94 -15.59 -14.11
N ALA A 15 10.39 -14.57 -13.46
CA ALA A 15 10.30 -14.48 -12.01
C ALA A 15 9.03 -15.18 -11.50
N GLU A 16 9.07 -16.51 -11.45
CA GLU A 16 7.89 -17.35 -11.12
C GLU A 16 7.22 -16.97 -9.80
N SER A 17 8.01 -16.65 -8.77
CA SER A 17 7.50 -16.23 -7.46
C SER A 17 6.71 -14.92 -7.53
N MET A 18 7.18 -13.95 -8.31
CA MET A 18 6.52 -12.66 -8.51
C MET A 18 5.21 -12.84 -9.28
N VAL A 19 5.23 -13.63 -10.36
CA VAL A 19 4.03 -13.93 -11.16
C VAL A 19 2.99 -14.67 -10.32
N LEU A 20 3.41 -15.64 -9.51
CA LEU A 20 2.52 -16.38 -8.62
C LEU A 20 1.88 -15.46 -7.58
N ALA A 21 2.68 -14.64 -6.90
CA ALA A 21 2.18 -13.68 -5.90
C ALA A 21 1.21 -12.66 -6.51
N LEU A 22 1.52 -12.15 -7.71
CA LEU A 22 0.64 -11.24 -8.44
C LEU A 22 -0.69 -11.93 -8.81
N GLY A 23 -0.62 -13.14 -9.36
CA GLY A 23 -1.81 -13.90 -9.75
C GLY A 23 -2.72 -14.26 -8.58
N THR A 24 -2.15 -14.64 -7.43
CA THR A 24 -2.92 -14.94 -6.21
C THR A 24 -3.57 -13.68 -5.64
N LEU A 25 -2.88 -12.54 -5.65
CA LEU A 25 -3.43 -11.24 -5.24
C LEU A 25 -4.61 -10.82 -6.12
N LEU A 26 -4.47 -10.91 -7.45
CA LEU A 26 -5.54 -10.59 -8.39
C LEU A 26 -6.77 -11.49 -8.20
N LYS A 27 -6.56 -12.80 -8.00
CA LYS A 27 -7.63 -13.75 -7.72
C LYS A 27 -8.32 -13.47 -6.38
N TYR A 28 -7.56 -13.07 -5.37
CA TYR A 28 -8.12 -12.68 -4.08
C TYR A 28 -8.95 -11.40 -4.19
N LEU A 29 -8.44 -10.39 -4.90
CA LEU A 29 -9.15 -9.13 -5.15
C LEU A 29 -10.46 -9.37 -5.90
N ASP A 30 -10.48 -10.21 -6.95
CA ASP A 30 -11.70 -10.53 -7.69
C ASP A 30 -12.77 -11.17 -6.80
N LYS A 31 -12.38 -12.05 -5.88
CA LYS A 31 -13.28 -12.64 -4.88
C LYS A 31 -13.77 -11.62 -3.85
N ALA A 32 -12.84 -10.80 -3.32
CA ALA A 32 -13.15 -9.81 -2.29
C ALA A 32 -13.93 -8.61 -2.86
N TRP A 33 -13.87 -8.37 -4.17
CA TRP A 33 -14.51 -7.25 -4.84
C TRP A 33 -16.02 -7.21 -4.62
N VAL A 34 -16.67 -8.37 -4.61
CA VAL A 34 -18.10 -8.49 -4.32
C VAL A 34 -18.46 -7.94 -2.93
N THR A 35 -17.56 -8.09 -1.95
CA THR A 35 -17.74 -7.59 -0.59
C THR A 35 -17.32 -6.13 -0.44
N LEU A 36 -16.32 -5.68 -1.20
CA LEU A 36 -15.74 -4.34 -1.13
C LEU A 36 -16.50 -3.30 -1.96
N SER A 37 -17.14 -3.72 -3.05
CA SER A 37 -17.89 -2.84 -3.94
C SER A 37 -19.26 -2.52 -3.33
N LEU A 38 -19.42 -1.28 -2.86
CA LEU A 38 -20.69 -0.70 -2.43
C LEU A 38 -21.73 -0.67 -3.57
N GLN A 39 -21.27 -0.78 -4.83
CA GLN A 39 -22.12 -0.85 -6.01
C GLN A 39 -22.22 -2.32 -6.45
N ASN A 40 -23.44 -2.85 -6.45
CA ASN A 40 -23.83 -4.19 -6.92
C ASN A 40 -23.63 -4.35 -8.45
N THR A 41 -22.40 -4.11 -8.92
CA THR A 41 -21.97 -4.30 -10.29
C THR A 41 -21.17 -5.59 -10.34
N ARG A 42 -21.66 -6.56 -11.11
CA ARG A 42 -21.01 -7.87 -11.33
C ARG A 42 -19.78 -7.76 -12.24
N THR A 43 -19.00 -6.71 -12.09
CA THR A 43 -17.79 -6.45 -12.89
C THR A 43 -16.57 -6.79 -12.06
N SER A 44 -15.57 -7.40 -12.68
CA SER A 44 -14.26 -7.66 -12.04
C SER A 44 -13.60 -6.34 -11.62
N ALA A 45 -12.74 -6.40 -10.60
CA ALA A 45 -12.05 -5.23 -10.07
C ALA A 45 -11.19 -4.57 -11.18
N PRO A 46 -11.33 -3.25 -11.45
CA PRO A 46 -10.53 -2.59 -12.46
C PRO A 46 -9.08 -2.45 -11.99
N VAL A 47 -8.16 -3.14 -12.68
CA VAL A 47 -6.71 -2.96 -12.48
C VAL A 47 -6.25 -1.80 -13.35
N LEU A 48 -5.86 -0.69 -12.72
CA LEU A 48 -5.46 0.54 -13.42
C LEU A 48 -4.04 0.43 -14.01
N VAL A 49 -3.08 -0.06 -13.20
CA VAL A 49 -1.66 -0.14 -13.56
C VAL A 49 -1.03 -1.34 -12.88
N ILE A 50 -0.15 -2.04 -13.61
CA ILE A 50 0.79 -3.01 -13.06
C ILE A 50 2.18 -2.44 -13.30
N SER A 51 3.00 -2.36 -12.26
CA SER A 51 4.37 -1.84 -12.35
C SER A 51 5.32 -2.68 -11.49
N THR A 52 6.56 -2.82 -11.94
CA THR A 52 7.61 -3.52 -11.19
C THR A 52 8.40 -2.52 -10.36
N VAL A 53 8.66 -2.85 -9.10
CA VAL A 53 9.47 -2.03 -8.21
C VAL A 53 10.88 -2.63 -8.11
N SER A 54 11.90 -1.80 -8.35
CA SER A 54 13.31 -2.17 -8.16
C SER A 54 13.75 -1.81 -6.75
N LEU A 55 14.57 -2.67 -6.13
CA LEU A 55 15.19 -2.40 -4.83
C LEU A 55 16.45 -1.53 -4.95
N ALA A 56 16.96 -1.27 -6.17
CA ALA A 56 18.20 -0.53 -6.38
C ALA A 56 18.12 0.92 -5.83
N ASP A 57 16.94 1.53 -5.91
CA ASP A 57 16.70 2.91 -5.46
C ASP A 57 15.99 2.98 -4.10
N ILE A 58 15.89 1.86 -3.39
CA ILE A 58 15.18 1.74 -2.12
C ILE A 58 16.17 1.41 -1.01
N VAL A 59 16.21 2.23 0.03
CA VAL A 59 16.99 1.96 1.24
C VAL A 59 16.24 0.93 2.09
N THR A 60 16.82 -0.25 2.25
CA THR A 60 16.30 -1.27 3.16
C THR A 60 16.61 -0.88 4.60
N VAL A 61 15.58 -0.81 5.44
CA VAL A 61 15.70 -0.50 6.87
C VAL A 61 15.14 -1.68 7.66
N ASP A 62 15.86 -2.14 8.67
CA ASP A 62 15.36 -3.18 9.56
C ASP A 62 14.26 -2.65 10.49
N ALA A 63 13.46 -3.55 11.06
CA ALA A 63 12.32 -3.16 11.88
C ALA A 63 12.74 -2.40 13.15
N GLU A 64 13.86 -2.74 13.77
CA GLU A 64 14.32 -2.08 15.00
C GLU A 64 14.79 -0.65 14.70
N THR A 65 15.57 -0.46 13.63
CA THR A 65 15.97 0.87 13.16
C THR A 65 14.76 1.70 12.73
N TYR A 66 13.78 1.10 12.05
CA TYR A 66 12.57 1.80 11.61
C TYR A 66 11.78 2.38 12.80
N GLU A 67 11.61 1.60 13.87
CA GLU A 67 10.94 2.02 15.10
C GLU A 67 11.80 2.99 15.92
N ALA A 68 13.11 2.75 16.04
CA ALA A 68 14.04 3.61 16.78
C ALA A 68 14.16 5.01 16.17
N LEU A 69 14.13 5.11 14.84
CA LEU A 69 14.10 6.38 14.12
C LEU A 69 12.74 7.08 14.18
N GLN A 70 11.68 6.38 14.60
CA GLN A 70 10.32 6.90 14.65
C GLN A 70 9.92 7.56 13.32
N ILE A 71 10.15 6.85 12.19
CA ILE A 71 9.83 7.39 10.86
C ILE A 71 8.35 7.78 10.80
N PHE A 72 7.49 6.88 11.30
CA PHE A 72 6.11 7.17 11.66
C PHE A 72 5.86 6.76 13.11
N SER A 73 4.95 7.44 13.79
CA SER A 73 4.57 7.13 15.16
C SER A 73 3.07 7.27 15.30
N GLN A 74 2.32 6.18 15.24
CA GLN A 74 0.89 6.21 15.56
C GLN A 74 0.69 6.26 17.07
N ARG A 75 0.24 7.41 17.60
CA ARG A 75 -0.16 7.54 18.99
C ARG A 75 -1.65 7.31 19.15
N MET A 76 -2.00 6.36 20.01
CA MET A 76 -3.38 6.17 20.46
C MET A 76 -3.86 7.38 21.27
N HIS A 77 -5.17 7.60 21.25
CA HIS A 77 -5.75 8.69 22.03
C HIS A 77 -5.64 8.37 23.54
N PRO A 78 -5.24 9.32 24.39
CA PRO A 78 -5.02 9.07 25.82
C PRO A 78 -6.32 8.75 26.59
N SER A 79 -7.49 9.03 26.03
CA SER A 79 -8.75 8.60 26.62
C SER A 79 -9.06 7.15 26.26
N SER A 80 -9.29 6.32 27.28
CA SER A 80 -9.63 4.89 27.13
C SER A 80 -10.87 4.65 26.26
N PHE A 81 -11.81 5.60 26.24
CA PHE A 81 -13.01 5.55 25.40
C PHE A 81 -12.70 5.64 23.90
N LYS A 82 -11.69 6.45 23.51
CA LYS A 82 -11.35 6.67 22.09
C LYS A 82 -10.14 5.86 21.62
N MET A 83 -9.38 5.30 22.55
CA MET A 83 -8.19 4.49 22.29
C MET A 83 -8.44 3.37 21.27
N TRP A 84 -9.60 2.72 21.35
CA TRP A 84 -9.98 1.59 20.48
C TRP A 84 -10.90 1.98 19.32
N THR A 85 -11.20 3.27 19.17
CA THR A 85 -12.05 3.73 18.05
C THR A 85 -11.22 3.80 16.76
N PRO A 86 -11.64 3.14 15.67
CA PRO A 86 -10.96 3.23 14.38
C PRO A 86 -10.81 4.69 13.92
N GLY A 87 -9.59 5.09 13.55
CA GLY A 87 -9.28 6.47 13.15
C GLY A 87 -9.05 7.45 14.30
N SER A 88 -9.09 7.00 15.56
CA SER A 88 -8.75 7.86 16.70
C SER A 88 -7.25 7.96 16.98
N SER A 89 -6.42 7.10 16.37
CA SER A 89 -4.97 7.26 16.43
C SER A 89 -4.55 8.47 15.59
N ARG A 90 -3.65 9.27 16.14
CA ARG A 90 -3.05 10.40 15.43
C ARG A 90 -1.56 10.17 15.29
N GLU A 91 -0.97 10.78 14.28
CA GLU A 91 0.47 10.84 14.18
C GLU A 91 1.03 11.60 15.39
N GLY A 92 1.98 10.99 16.08
CA GLY A 92 2.72 11.56 17.20
C GLY A 92 3.90 12.39 16.72
N LEU A 93 4.91 12.51 17.59
CA LEU A 93 6.20 13.06 17.19
C LEU A 93 6.94 12.00 16.36
N SER A 94 7.10 12.26 15.07
CA SER A 94 7.79 11.39 14.11
C SER A 94 8.54 12.23 13.08
N ILE A 95 9.47 11.60 12.36
CA ILE A 95 10.15 12.24 11.22
C ILE A 95 9.12 12.72 10.21
N TYR A 96 8.14 11.88 9.86
CA TYR A 96 7.06 12.27 8.97
C TYR A 96 6.27 13.47 9.51
N GLY A 97 5.92 13.50 10.79
CA GLY A 97 5.21 14.63 11.40
C GLY A 97 6.01 15.94 11.36
N LEU A 98 7.34 15.88 11.42
CA LEU A 98 8.21 17.05 11.35
C LEU A 98 8.35 17.60 9.92
N PHE A 99 8.46 16.72 8.93
CA PHE A 99 8.75 17.08 7.54
C PHE A 99 7.50 17.20 6.65
N ASN A 100 6.40 16.55 6.99
CA ASN A 100 5.17 16.66 6.20
C ASN A 100 4.52 18.04 6.38
N ARG A 101 4.75 18.92 5.41
CA ARG A 101 4.09 20.23 5.27
C ARG A 101 3.12 20.29 4.10
N CYS A 102 2.75 19.15 3.54
CA CYS A 102 1.79 19.09 2.44
C CYS A 102 0.45 19.71 2.84
N LYS A 103 -0.13 20.48 1.92
CA LYS A 103 -1.44 21.13 2.13
C LYS A 103 -2.61 20.26 1.68
N SER A 104 -2.34 19.21 0.89
CA SER A 104 -3.35 18.25 0.44
C SER A 104 -3.22 16.94 1.20
N GLN A 105 -4.35 16.29 1.45
CA GLN A 105 -4.39 14.96 2.06
C GLN A 105 -3.71 13.90 1.17
N LEU A 106 -3.81 14.05 -0.16
CA LEU A 106 -3.11 13.19 -1.11
C LEU A 106 -1.59 13.34 -1.02
N GLY A 107 -1.09 14.57 -0.88
CA GLY A 107 0.35 14.82 -0.73
C GLY A 107 0.90 14.19 0.55
N GLY A 108 0.18 14.34 1.67
CA GLY A 108 0.55 13.66 2.92
C GLY A 108 0.57 12.13 2.76
N LYS A 109 -0.43 11.56 2.08
CA LYS A 109 -0.47 10.12 1.78
C LYS A 109 0.66 9.65 0.85
N PHE A 110 1.15 10.51 -0.05
CA PHE A 110 2.24 10.18 -0.96
C PHE A 110 3.61 10.26 -0.28
N MET A 111 3.77 11.14 0.71
CA MET A 111 4.98 11.23 1.53
C MET A 111 5.09 10.09 2.56
N LYS A 112 3.99 9.38 2.83
CA LYS A 112 3.92 8.28 3.78
C LYS A 112 4.13 6.95 3.07
#